data_AF-A0A531JPV9-F1
#
_entry.id   AF-A0A531JPV9-F1
#
_cell.length_a   1.000
_cell.length_b   1.000
_cell.length_c   1.000
_cell.angle_alpha   90.00
_cell.angle_beta   90.00
_cell.angle_gamma   90.00
#
_symmetry.space_group_name_H-M   'P 1'
#
loop_
_entity.id
_entity.type
_entity.pdbx_description
1 polymer ?
#
loop_
_entity_poly.entity_id
_entity_poly.type
_entity_poly.pdbx_seq_one_letter_code
_entity_poly.pdbx_strand_id
1 'polypeptide(L)'
;AKPAATKPASAKPAATRSAAAPKPAAPKAAAPKAAAKKAAPASTKAATGKADNLRRLIGIGPVNEKLLKGLGVTSYAQIAAWTAADVKRIEDVLNFDGRIAREQWIEQAKLLAAGDEKEFARRFPTAGTASNT
;
A
#
# COMPACT_ATOMS: atom_id res chain seq x y z
N ALA A 1 50.09 -3.13 -44.07
CA ALA A 1 51.17 -4.06 -43.70
C ALA A 1 51.09 -4.34 -42.19
N LYS A 2 51.06 -5.63 -41.80
CA LYS A 2 51.36 -6.06 -40.42
C LYS A 2 52.86 -5.92 -40.17
N PRO A 3 53.27 -5.75 -38.91
CA PRO A 3 54.15 -6.76 -38.35
C PRO A 3 53.64 -7.31 -37.01
N ALA A 4 54.04 -8.56 -36.79
CA ALA A 4 53.71 -9.42 -35.65
C ALA A 4 54.84 -9.42 -34.62
N ALA A 5 54.50 -9.75 -33.36
CA ALA A 5 55.34 -10.38 -32.32
C ALA A 5 54.60 -10.21 -30.97
N THR A 6 54.56 -11.07 -29.96
CA THR A 6 55.08 -12.42 -29.66
C THR A 6 54.41 -12.89 -28.35
N LYS A 7 54.43 -14.21 -28.13
CA LYS A 7 53.90 -15.06 -27.04
C LYS A 7 54.62 -14.84 -25.67
N PRO A 8 54.36 -15.63 -24.59
CA PRO A 8 53.93 -15.19 -23.24
C PRO A 8 55.00 -15.39 -22.13
N ALA A 9 54.81 -14.78 -20.95
CA ALA A 9 55.58 -15.09 -19.73
C ALA A 9 54.78 -14.59 -18.50
N SER A 10 54.24 -15.46 -17.65
CA SER A 10 54.89 -16.17 -16.51
C SER A 10 54.89 -15.35 -15.21
N ALA A 11 54.72 -16.09 -14.09
CA ALA A 11 54.86 -15.72 -12.67
C ALA A 11 53.60 -15.10 -12.03
N LYS A 12 53.15 -15.48 -10.83
CA LYS A 12 53.61 -16.38 -9.76
C LYS A 12 52.47 -16.42 -8.71
N PRO A 13 52.17 -17.57 -8.07
CA PRO A 13 51.21 -17.61 -6.97
C PRO A 13 51.86 -16.95 -5.75
N ALA A 14 51.31 -15.82 -5.31
CA ALA A 14 51.72 -15.12 -4.11
C ALA A 14 50.62 -15.25 -3.06
N ALA A 15 50.91 -16.04 -2.03
CA ALA A 15 50.18 -16.06 -0.79
C ALA A 15 50.31 -14.71 -0.07
N THR A 16 49.23 -14.20 0.51
CA THR A 16 49.30 -13.27 1.63
C THR A 16 48.23 -13.58 2.68
N ARG A 17 48.74 -13.86 3.88
CA ARG A 17 48.06 -13.89 5.19
C ARG A 17 47.21 -12.64 5.42
N SER A 18 46.06 -12.82 6.07
CA SER A 18 45.59 -11.97 7.17
C SER A 18 44.46 -12.72 7.89
N ALA A 19 44.69 -13.35 9.05
CA ALA A 19 44.61 -12.74 10.37
C ALA A 19 43.21 -12.19 10.70
N ALA A 20 42.45 -12.90 11.56
CA ALA A 20 41.71 -12.33 12.68
C ALA A 20 40.90 -13.42 13.42
N ALA A 21 41.07 -13.43 14.74
CA ALA A 21 40.48 -14.31 15.74
C ALA A 21 39.02 -13.87 16.10
N PRO A 22 38.33 -14.57 17.03
CA PRO A 22 36.88 -14.70 17.12
C PRO A 22 36.17 -13.56 17.86
N LYS A 23 34.86 -13.36 17.61
CA LYS A 23 33.93 -12.68 18.52
C LYS A 23 32.46 -13.03 18.19
N PRO A 24 31.53 -12.87 19.15
CA PRO A 24 30.68 -13.95 19.63
C PRO A 24 29.25 -13.82 19.11
N ALA A 25 28.54 -14.95 19.11
CA ALA A 25 27.10 -14.99 18.91
C ALA A 25 26.39 -14.09 19.92
N ALA A 26 25.79 -13.01 19.44
CA ALA A 26 24.80 -12.25 20.16
C ALA A 26 23.41 -12.82 19.80
N PRO A 27 22.68 -13.47 20.73
CA PRO A 27 21.26 -13.67 20.54
C PRO A 27 20.60 -12.30 20.75
N LYS A 28 20.30 -11.61 19.64
CA LYS A 28 19.46 -10.42 19.66
C LYS A 28 18.08 -10.88 20.10
N ALA A 29 17.75 -10.58 21.35
CA ALA A 29 16.44 -10.73 21.94
C ALA A 29 15.38 -10.11 21.00
N ALA A 30 14.67 -10.96 20.27
CA ALA A 30 13.44 -10.60 19.60
C ALA A 30 12.37 -10.52 20.68
N ALA A 31 12.12 -9.31 21.17
CA ALA A 31 10.86 -8.99 21.82
C ALA A 31 9.82 -8.76 20.71
N PRO A 32 8.84 -9.65 20.48
CA PRO A 32 7.66 -9.25 19.75
C PRO A 32 6.85 -8.37 20.71
N LYS A 33 6.93 -7.05 20.48
CA LYS A 33 5.99 -6.10 21.04
C LYS A 33 4.60 -6.58 20.68
N ALA A 34 3.87 -7.05 21.69
CA ALA A 34 2.46 -7.36 21.63
C ALA A 34 1.70 -6.10 21.18
N ALA A 35 1.50 -5.96 19.86
CA ALA A 35 0.50 -5.08 19.31
C ALA A 35 -0.84 -5.81 19.41
N ALA A 36 -1.67 -5.26 20.28
CA ALA A 36 -3.03 -5.63 20.60
C ALA A 36 -3.76 -6.45 19.51
N LYS A 37 -4.18 -7.64 19.93
CA LYS A 37 -5.36 -8.33 19.41
C LYS A 37 -6.54 -7.35 19.44
N LYS A 38 -7.03 -6.97 18.26
CA LYS A 38 -8.46 -6.88 18.01
C LYS A 38 -8.73 -7.37 16.58
N ALA A 39 -8.61 -8.69 16.42
CA ALA A 39 -9.18 -9.40 15.28
C ALA A 39 -10.67 -9.64 15.55
N ALA A 40 -11.46 -9.48 14.48
CA ALA A 40 -12.91 -9.46 14.35
C ALA A 40 -13.61 -10.80 14.66
N PRO A 41 -14.94 -10.85 14.55
CA PRO A 41 -15.61 -12.02 13.99
C PRO A 41 -15.93 -11.83 12.49
N ALA A 42 -15.49 -12.83 11.72
CA ALA A 42 -16.12 -13.44 10.55
C ALA A 42 -16.66 -12.52 9.41
N SER A 43 -15.92 -12.38 8.31
CA SER A 43 -16.02 -13.25 7.10
C SER A 43 -17.29 -13.08 6.28
N THR A 44 -17.18 -12.39 5.15
CA THR A 44 -17.32 -13.04 3.82
C THR A 44 -16.62 -12.23 2.74
N LYS A 45 -15.79 -12.94 1.98
CA LYS A 45 -15.11 -12.50 0.74
C LYS A 45 -13.89 -11.60 0.94
N ALA A 46 -12.81 -12.22 1.43
CA ALA A 46 -11.50 -11.91 0.89
C ALA A 46 -11.55 -12.10 -0.64
N ALA A 47 -11.74 -11.01 -1.39
CA ALA A 47 -11.49 -11.03 -2.82
C ALA A 47 -9.97 -11.08 -3.00
N THR A 48 -9.42 -12.29 -2.99
CA THR A 48 -8.15 -12.73 -3.59
C THR A 48 -7.32 -11.58 -4.19
N GLY A 49 -6.48 -10.93 -3.39
CA GLY A 49 -5.48 -9.95 -3.87
C GLY A 49 -5.98 -8.88 -4.86
N LYS A 50 -7.28 -8.59 -4.90
CA LYS A 50 -7.89 -7.70 -5.88
C LYS A 50 -8.17 -6.37 -5.19
N ALA A 51 -7.61 -5.30 -5.74
CA ALA A 51 -7.98 -3.95 -5.38
C ALA A 51 -9.52 -3.82 -5.43
N ASP A 52 -10.10 -3.27 -4.36
CA ASP A 52 -11.49 -2.89 -4.31
C ASP A 52 -11.79 -1.85 -5.40
N ASN A 53 -13.06 -1.79 -5.79
CA ASN A 53 -13.53 -0.81 -6.76
C ASN A 53 -13.79 0.52 -6.05
N LEU A 54 -12.77 1.34 -5.85
CA LEU A 54 -12.90 2.62 -5.12
C LEU A 54 -13.94 3.54 -5.75
N ARG A 55 -14.20 3.38 -7.06
CA ARG A 55 -15.29 4.05 -7.80
C ARG A 55 -16.70 3.78 -7.28
N ARG A 56 -16.91 2.81 -6.37
CA ARG A 56 -18.19 2.63 -5.67
C ARG A 56 -18.52 3.80 -4.74
N LEU A 57 -17.50 4.51 -4.24
CA LEU A 57 -17.71 5.68 -3.40
C LEU A 57 -18.18 6.87 -4.24
N ILE A 58 -19.06 7.68 -3.67
CA ILE A 58 -19.55 8.90 -4.32
C ILE A 58 -18.38 9.86 -4.53
N GLY A 59 -18.16 10.30 -5.77
CA GLY A 59 -17.13 11.27 -6.12
C GLY A 59 -15.73 10.71 -6.39
N ILE A 60 -15.54 9.38 -6.33
CA ILE A 60 -14.28 8.76 -6.76
C ILE A 60 -14.30 8.47 -8.26
N GLY A 61 -13.87 9.46 -9.05
CA GLY A 61 -13.60 9.39 -10.50
C GLY A 61 -12.68 8.25 -10.93
N PRO A 62 -12.67 7.85 -12.22
CA PRO A 62 -11.60 7.00 -12.77
C PRO A 62 -10.21 7.64 -12.62
N VAL A 63 -10.13 8.97 -12.68
CA VAL A 63 -8.89 9.74 -12.41
C VAL A 63 -8.48 9.59 -10.95
N ASN A 64 -9.41 9.81 -10.02
CA ASN A 64 -9.17 9.75 -8.59
C ASN A 64 -8.78 8.34 -8.14
N GLU A 65 -9.48 7.32 -8.66
CA GLU A 65 -9.13 5.93 -8.41
C GLU A 65 -7.70 5.63 -8.88
N LYS A 66 -7.29 6.11 -10.06
CA LYS A 66 -5.93 5.90 -10.56
C LYS A 66 -4.90 6.58 -9.66
N LEU A 67 -5.18 7.79 -9.17
CA LEU A 67 -4.30 8.52 -8.28
C LEU A 67 -4.19 7.84 -6.91
N LEU A 68 -5.32 7.43 -6.33
CA LEU A 68 -5.38 6.67 -5.08
C LEU A 68 -4.63 5.33 -5.18
N LYS A 69 -4.82 4.59 -6.28
CA LYS A 69 -4.06 3.37 -6.56
C LYS A 69 -2.56 3.65 -6.67
N GLY A 70 -2.16 4.77 -7.28
CA GLY A 70 -0.78 5.22 -7.32
C GLY A 70 -0.19 5.53 -5.94
N LEU A 71 -1.03 5.98 -5.00
CA LEU A 71 -0.67 6.20 -3.60
C LEU A 71 -0.69 4.91 -2.75
N GLY A 72 -0.98 3.75 -3.34
CA GLY A 72 -1.10 2.47 -2.64
C GLY A 72 -2.45 2.26 -1.93
N VAL A 73 -3.42 3.14 -2.16
CA VAL A 73 -4.79 3.03 -1.66
C VAL A 73 -5.59 2.24 -2.69
N THR A 74 -5.86 0.99 -2.34
CA THR A 74 -6.50 0.01 -3.24
C THR A 74 -7.69 -0.69 -2.59
N SER A 75 -7.95 -0.47 -1.29
CA SER A 75 -9.03 -1.13 -0.55
C SER A 75 -9.90 -0.15 0.22
N TYR A 76 -11.19 -0.46 0.40
CA TYR A 76 -12.09 0.37 1.23
C TYR A 76 -11.61 0.45 2.68
N ALA A 77 -11.06 -0.65 3.21
CA ALA A 77 -10.52 -0.69 4.57
C ALA A 77 -9.42 0.36 4.82
N GLN A 78 -8.63 0.70 3.80
CA GLN A 78 -7.58 1.73 3.91
C GLN A 78 -8.20 3.12 4.03
N ILE A 79 -9.23 3.41 3.20
CA ILE A 79 -9.97 4.68 3.23
C ILE A 79 -10.73 4.82 4.56
N ALA A 80 -11.35 3.74 5.02
CA ALA A 80 -12.06 3.68 6.30
C ALA A 80 -11.15 3.96 7.52
N ALA A 81 -9.84 3.70 7.38
CA ALA A 81 -8.82 3.92 8.39
C ALA A 81 -8.15 5.29 8.30
N TRP A 82 -8.52 6.15 7.32
CA TRP A 82 -7.94 7.48 7.21
C TRP A 82 -8.27 8.36 8.41
N THR A 83 -7.26 9.07 8.88
CA THR A 83 -7.42 10.15 9.86
C THR A 83 -7.71 11.47 9.14
N ALA A 84 -8.14 12.50 9.89
CA ALA A 84 -8.31 13.84 9.33
C ALA A 84 -7.02 14.39 8.68
N ALA A 85 -5.85 13.99 9.19
CA ALA A 85 -4.56 14.35 8.59
C ALA A 85 -4.32 13.65 7.26
N ASP A 86 -4.68 12.37 7.14
CA ASP A 86 -4.60 11.63 5.88
C ASP A 86 -5.58 12.19 4.86
N VAL A 87 -6.82 12.48 5.28
CA VAL A 87 -7.81 13.15 4.44
C VAL A 87 -7.24 14.43 3.85
N LYS A 88 -6.70 15.33 4.69
CA LYS A 88 -6.12 16.59 4.21
C LYS A 88 -4.95 16.37 3.25
N ARG A 89 -4.07 15.41 3.51
CA ARG A 89 -2.97 15.06 2.59
C ARG A 89 -3.51 14.57 1.25
N ILE A 90 -4.51 13.69 1.28
CA ILE A 90 -5.12 13.15 0.07
C ILE A 90 -5.85 14.27 -0.68
N GLU A 91 -6.63 15.11 -0.02
CA GLU A 91 -7.32 16.27 -0.62
C GLU A 91 -6.37 17.23 -1.33
N ASP A 92 -5.19 17.49 -0.74
CA ASP A 92 -4.12 18.28 -1.34
C ASP A 92 -3.55 17.63 -2.62
N VAL A 93 -3.20 16.34 -2.55
CA VAL A 93 -2.68 15.57 -3.71
C VAL A 93 -3.71 15.47 -4.83
N LEU A 94 -4.97 15.33 -4.46
CA LEU A 94 -6.08 15.17 -5.38
C LEU A 94 -6.58 16.52 -5.92
N ASN A 95 -6.19 17.63 -5.29
CA ASN A 95 -6.60 18.99 -5.61
C ASN A 95 -8.12 19.23 -5.52
N PHE A 96 -8.77 18.59 -4.55
CA PHE A 96 -10.17 18.85 -4.23
C PHE A 96 -10.38 18.91 -2.72
N ASP A 97 -10.41 20.13 -2.22
CA ASP A 97 -10.58 20.47 -0.82
C ASP A 97 -12.01 20.17 -0.34
N GLY A 98 -12.11 19.46 0.78
CA GLY A 98 -13.37 19.18 1.47
C GLY A 98 -14.29 18.17 0.79
N ARG A 99 -13.94 17.59 -0.37
CA ARG A 99 -14.81 16.62 -1.07
C ARG A 99 -14.88 15.30 -0.32
N ILE A 100 -13.78 14.84 0.29
CA ILE A 100 -13.75 13.57 1.04
C ILE A 100 -14.67 13.65 2.26
N ALA A 101 -14.68 14.80 2.94
CA ALA A 101 -15.56 15.07 4.07
C ALA A 101 -17.03 15.29 3.64
N ARG A 102 -17.27 16.08 2.58
CA ARG A 102 -18.61 16.37 2.06
C ARG A 102 -19.34 15.13 1.56
N GLU A 103 -18.61 14.26 0.89
CA GLU A 103 -19.12 12.99 0.35
C GLU A 103 -19.01 11.87 1.38
N GLN A 104 -18.45 12.12 2.57
CA GLN A 104 -18.29 11.14 3.63
C GLN A 104 -17.61 9.83 3.19
N TRP A 105 -16.50 9.92 2.44
CA TRP A 105 -15.81 8.73 1.90
C TRP A 105 -15.43 7.72 2.99
N ILE A 106 -15.04 8.19 4.17
CA ILE A 106 -14.68 7.33 5.30
C ILE A 106 -15.89 6.51 5.77
N GLU A 107 -17.05 7.15 5.94
CA GLU A 107 -18.29 6.46 6.36
C GLU A 107 -18.73 5.43 5.31
N GLN A 108 -18.70 5.81 4.04
CA GLN A 108 -19.00 4.93 2.91
C GLN A 108 -18.05 3.73 2.86
N ALA A 109 -16.76 4.00 2.96
CA ALA A 109 -15.72 2.97 2.96
C ALA A 109 -15.86 2.02 4.14
N LYS A 110 -16.27 2.50 5.33
CA LYS A 110 -16.54 1.64 6.49
C LYS A 110 -17.67 0.64 6.20
N LEU A 111 -18.78 1.11 5.63
CA LEU A 111 -19.91 0.25 5.29
C LEU A 111 -19.54 -0.78 4.21
N LEU A 112 -18.83 -0.33 3.16
CA LEU A 112 -18.36 -1.22 2.10
C LEU A 112 -17.31 -2.23 2.59
N ALA A 113 -16.39 -1.81 3.46
CA ALA A 113 -15.38 -2.68 4.06
C ALA A 113 -16.01 -3.70 5.03
N ALA A 114 -17.12 -3.35 5.69
CA ALA A 114 -17.89 -4.26 6.52
C ALA A 114 -18.76 -5.24 5.70
N GLY A 115 -18.96 -4.98 4.40
CA GLY A 115 -19.87 -5.75 3.55
C GLY A 115 -21.34 -5.37 3.73
N ASP A 116 -21.63 -4.26 4.40
CA ASP A 116 -22.97 -3.73 4.63
C ASP A 116 -23.51 -2.98 3.42
N GLU A 117 -23.58 -3.65 2.27
CA GLU A 117 -24.02 -3.07 1.00
C GLU A 117 -25.46 -2.56 1.07
N LYS A 118 -26.31 -3.22 1.87
CA LYS A 118 -27.70 -2.81 2.10
C LYS A 118 -27.78 -1.47 2.81
N GLU A 119 -27.02 -1.28 3.88
CA GLU A 119 -27.01 -0.04 4.63
C GLU A 119 -26.30 1.07 3.85
N PHE A 120 -25.24 0.73 3.12
CA PHE A 120 -24.60 1.63 2.18
C PHE A 120 -25.59 2.16 1.14
N ALA A 121 -26.34 1.28 0.47
CA ALA A 121 -27.33 1.68 -0.54
C ALA A 121 -28.50 2.49 0.09
N ARG A 122 -28.87 2.19 1.34
CA ARG A 122 -29.92 2.92 2.06
C ARG A 122 -29.49 4.33 2.48
N ARG A 123 -28.27 4.48 2.99
CA ARG A 123 -27.70 5.76 3.45
C ARG A 123 -27.17 6.61 2.30
N PHE A 124 -26.64 5.97 1.27
CA PHE A 124 -25.99 6.60 0.11
C PHE A 124 -26.62 6.09 -1.20
N PRO A 125 -27.91 6.36 -1.46
CA PRO A 125 -28.61 5.85 -2.65
C PRO A 125 -28.06 6.39 -3.98
N THR A 126 -27.33 7.52 -3.94
CA THR A 126 -26.69 8.11 -5.11
C THR A 126 -25.31 7.50 -5.41
N ALA A 127 -24.80 6.62 -4.55
CA ALA A 127 -23.51 5.97 -4.77
C ALA A 127 -23.52 5.02 -5.96
N GLY A 128 -22.57 5.21 -6.87
CA GLY A 128 -22.50 4.52 -8.16
C GLY A 128 -23.43 5.08 -9.26
N THR A 129 -24.45 5.88 -8.91
CA THR A 129 -25.37 6.51 -9.87
C THR A 129 -25.05 7.98 -10.12
N ALA A 130 -24.52 8.69 -9.12
CA ALA A 130 -24.03 10.04 -9.28
C ALA A 130 -22.97 10.04 -10.39
N SER A 131 -23.29 10.68 -11.51
CA SER A 131 -22.44 10.81 -12.69
C SER A 131 -21.08 11.31 -12.28
N ASN A 132 -20.20 10.35 -12.07
CA ASN A 132 -18.83 10.53 -11.66
C ASN A 132 -18.02 10.70 -12.94
N THR A 133 -18.30 11.84 -13.58
CA THR A 133 -17.63 12.34 -14.78
C THR A 133 -16.34 13.04 -14.44
#